data_AF-A0A969HBK5-F1
#
_entry.id   AF-A0A969HBK5-F1
#
_cell.length_a   1.000
_cell.length_b   1.000
_cell.length_c   1.000
_cell.angle_alpha   90.00
_cell.angle_beta   90.00
_cell.angle_gamma   90.00
#
_symmetry.space_group_name_H-M   'P 1'
#
loop_
_entity.id
_entity.type
_entity.pdbx_description
1 polymer ?
#
loop_
_entity_poly.entity_id
_entity_poly.type
_entity_poly.pdbx_seq_one_letter_code
_entity_poly.pdbx_strand_id
1 'polypeptide(L)'
;MPIYYEARHIPLNLTERQLDDKVDALAEESEIDATTLELAKARWSAIEQAAGVKERLDVLARDLLDHFNTRQETWKGKAMIVCMSRRNAVSLHEALTQHPDCPPVKVVMTGNLGEDPTAWSQAGHLTTKAPAMTSKAISLTPTTR
;
A
#
# COMPACT_ATOMS: atom_id res chain seq x y z
N MET A 1 -13.09 24.58 -8.38
CA MET A 1 -13.07 23.78 -7.13
C MET A 1 -11.70 23.94 -6.49
N PRO A 2 -11.59 24.51 -5.29
CA PRO A 2 -10.32 24.61 -4.58
C PRO A 2 -9.82 23.22 -4.15
N ILE A 3 -8.54 22.93 -4.39
CA ILE A 3 -7.88 21.69 -3.99
C ILE A 3 -7.06 22.00 -2.73
N TYR A 4 -7.31 21.27 -1.65
CA TYR A 4 -6.59 21.41 -0.39
C TYR A 4 -5.65 20.22 -0.23
N TYR A 5 -4.38 20.51 0.06
CA TYR A 5 -3.35 19.51 0.33
C TYR A 5 -2.98 19.56 1.81
N GLU A 6 -2.96 18.40 2.46
CA GLU A 6 -2.50 18.25 3.82
C GLU A 6 -1.39 17.19 3.82
N ALA A 7 -0.17 17.58 4.21
CA ALA A 7 0.94 16.66 4.27
C ALA A 7 0.91 15.91 5.61
N ARG A 8 0.82 14.58 5.56
CA ARG A 8 0.96 13.69 6.72
C ARG A 8 2.12 12.74 6.46
N HIS A 9 3.09 12.72 7.38
CA HIS A 9 4.28 11.90 7.26
C HIS A 9 4.38 10.95 8.44
N ILE A 10 4.41 9.65 8.15
CA ILE A 10 4.68 8.60 9.14
C ILE A 10 6.11 8.14 8.93
N PRO A 11 7.01 8.33 9.92
CA PRO A 11 8.42 8.02 9.78
C PRO A 11 8.61 6.54 9.45
N LEU A 12 9.49 6.29 8.49
CA LEU A 12 10.05 4.96 8.26
C LEU A 12 11.18 4.80 9.28
N ASN A 13 11.09 3.80 10.16
CA ASN A 13 12.17 3.44 11.09
C ASN A 13 13.29 2.71 10.33
N LEU A 14 13.89 3.37 9.34
CA LEU A 14 14.97 2.85 8.51
C LEU A 14 16.06 3.92 8.43
N THR A 15 17.25 3.63 8.97
CA THR A 15 18.43 4.48 8.77
C THR A 15 19.13 4.14 7.46
N GLU A 16 19.90 5.07 6.90
CA GLU A 16 20.67 4.85 5.66
C GLU A 16 21.56 3.60 5.74
N ARG A 17 22.23 3.42 6.89
CA ARG A 17 23.05 2.22 7.13
C ARG A 17 22.24 0.93 7.06
N GLN A 18 21.05 0.89 7.68
CA GLN A 18 20.18 -0.28 7.64
C GLN A 18 19.60 -0.53 6.24
N LEU A 19 19.48 0.51 5.42
CA LEU A 19 19.05 0.38 4.03
C LEU A 19 20.17 -0.24 3.20
N ASP A 20 21.40 0.26 3.31
CA ASP A 20 22.56 -0.29 2.60
C ASP A 20 22.81 -1.75 3.02
N ASP A 21 22.77 -2.08 4.32
CA ASP A 21 22.93 -3.46 4.80
C ASP A 21 21.86 -4.40 4.19
N LYS A 22 20.61 -3.94 4.05
CA LYS A 22 19.53 -4.72 3.42
C LYS A 22 19.71 -4.87 1.92
N VAL A 23 20.27 -3.86 1.27
CA VAL A 23 20.53 -3.86 -0.17
C VAL A 23 21.64 -4.85 -0.50
N ASP A 24 22.72 -4.83 0.29
CA ASP A 24 23.84 -5.75 0.15
C ASP A 24 23.36 -7.19 0.37
N ALA A 25 22.57 -7.44 1.42
CA ALA A 25 21.98 -8.77 1.66
C ALA A 25 21.10 -9.27 0.50
N LEU A 26 20.26 -8.39 -0.08
CA LEU A 26 19.42 -8.74 -1.23
C LEU A 26 20.22 -8.98 -2.51
N ALA A 27 21.31 -8.24 -2.69
CA ALA A 27 22.22 -8.39 -3.83
C ALA A 27 22.99 -9.72 -3.75
N GLU A 28 23.47 -10.09 -2.55
CA GLU A 28 24.12 -11.36 -2.27
C GLU A 28 23.17 -12.56 -2.45
N GLU A 29 21.94 -12.48 -1.94
CA GLU A 29 20.93 -13.54 -2.06
C GLU A 29 20.55 -13.84 -3.52
N SER A 30 20.64 -12.84 -4.39
CA SER A 30 20.18 -12.94 -5.76
C SER A 30 21.30 -13.24 -6.77
N GLU A 31 22.56 -13.41 -6.33
CA GLU A 31 23.76 -13.60 -7.18
C GLU A 31 23.86 -12.57 -8.32
N ILE A 32 23.41 -11.33 -8.09
CA ILE A 32 23.26 -10.33 -9.16
C ILE A 32 24.58 -9.55 -9.37
N ASP A 33 25.08 -9.55 -10.60
CA ASP A 33 26.23 -8.74 -11.00
C ASP A 33 25.91 -7.23 -10.95
N ALA A 34 26.88 -6.43 -10.49
CA ALA A 34 26.73 -5.05 -10.02
C ALA A 34 26.48 -4.03 -11.15
N THR A 35 25.34 -4.13 -11.83
CA THR A 35 24.84 -3.06 -12.71
C THR A 35 23.95 -2.09 -11.91
N THR A 36 24.04 -0.80 -12.24
CA THR A 36 23.32 0.28 -11.53
C THR A 36 21.80 0.09 -11.50
N LEU A 37 21.24 -0.59 -12.50
CA LEU A 37 19.81 -0.91 -12.58
C LEU A 37 19.39 -1.95 -11.52
N GLU A 38 20.21 -2.97 -11.30
CA GLU A 38 19.88 -4.06 -10.38
C GLU A 38 20.05 -3.62 -8.91
N LEU A 39 21.09 -2.82 -8.61
CA LEU A 39 21.25 -2.19 -7.31
C LEU A 39 20.05 -1.26 -6.98
N ALA A 40 19.54 -0.55 -7.98
CA ALA A 40 18.34 0.27 -7.81
C ALA A 40 17.11 -0.59 -7.46
N LYS A 41 16.92 -1.73 -8.14
CA LYS A 41 15.82 -2.67 -7.82
C LYS A 41 15.95 -3.24 -6.40
N ALA A 42 17.15 -3.61 -5.96
CA ALA A 42 17.40 -4.08 -4.61
C ALA A 42 17.06 -3.01 -3.56
N ARG A 43 17.46 -1.74 -3.80
CA ARG A 43 17.09 -0.58 -2.98
C ARG A 43 15.57 -0.39 -2.88
N TRP A 44 14.86 -0.46 -4.00
CA TRP A 44 13.39 -0.33 -4.01
C TRP A 44 12.71 -1.49 -3.27
N SER A 45 13.23 -2.71 -3.40
CA SER A 45 12.75 -3.89 -2.66
C SER A 45 12.94 -3.73 -1.14
N ALA A 46 14.11 -3.26 -0.70
CA ALA A 46 14.38 -3.01 0.71
C ALA A 46 13.44 -1.95 1.30
N ILE A 47 13.16 -0.88 0.54
CA ILE A 47 12.19 0.16 0.91
C ILE A 47 10.76 -0.40 0.96
N GLU A 48 10.36 -1.23 -0.01
CA GLU A 48 9.05 -1.87 -0.02
C GLU A 48 8.83 -2.71 1.25
N GLN A 49 9.82 -3.53 1.61
CA GLN A 49 9.79 -4.36 2.81
C GLN A 49 9.70 -3.51 4.08
N ALA A 50 10.51 -2.46 4.18
CA ALA A 50 10.47 -1.53 5.29
C ALA A 50 9.11 -0.80 5.39
N ALA A 51 8.51 -0.49 4.26
CA ALA A 51 7.22 0.17 4.20
C ALA A 51 6.05 -0.75 4.59
N GLY A 52 6.20 -2.07 4.38
CA GLY A 52 5.21 -3.10 4.66
C GLY A 52 5.23 -3.67 6.09
N VAL A 53 6.09 -3.15 6.98
CA VAL A 53 6.16 -3.60 8.38
C VAL A 53 4.82 -3.35 9.09
N LYS A 54 4.29 -4.39 9.74
CA LYS A 54 2.96 -4.40 10.34
C LYS A 54 2.74 -3.24 11.33
N GLU A 55 3.70 -2.98 12.22
CA GLU A 55 3.57 -1.91 13.22
C GLU A 55 3.35 -0.53 12.56
N ARG A 56 4.02 -0.28 11.43
CA ARG A 56 3.85 0.97 10.67
C ARG A 56 2.49 1.03 9.99
N LEU A 57 2.05 -0.08 9.39
CA LEU A 57 0.75 -0.16 8.73
C LEU A 57 -0.40 0.06 9.71
N ASP A 58 -0.28 -0.42 10.95
CA ASP A 58 -1.28 -0.20 12.00
C ASP A 58 -1.38 1.29 12.39
N VAL A 59 -0.25 1.98 12.53
CA VAL A 59 -0.22 3.43 12.78
C VAL A 59 -0.81 4.21 11.60
N LEU A 60 -0.45 3.82 10.37
CA LEU A 60 -0.98 4.42 9.14
C LEU A 60 -2.49 4.20 9.00
N ALA A 61 -2.99 3.01 9.29
CA ALA A 61 -4.41 2.69 9.23
C ALA A 61 -5.22 3.57 10.18
N ARG A 62 -4.73 3.78 11.42
CA ARG A 62 -5.37 4.65 12.42
C ARG A 62 -5.42 6.10 11.97
N ASP A 63 -4.28 6.67 11.56
CA ASP A 63 -4.22 8.05 11.09
C ASP A 63 -5.14 8.30 9.87
N LEU A 64 -5.19 7.33 8.95
CA LEU A 64 -6.10 7.40 7.79
C LEU A 64 -7.57 7.37 8.19
N LEU A 65 -7.96 6.49 9.12
CA LEU A 65 -9.34 6.41 9.59
C LEU A 65 -9.75 7.67 10.35
N ASP A 66 -8.90 8.15 11.26
CA ASP A 66 -9.15 9.38 12.02
C ASP A 66 -9.31 10.58 11.09
N HIS A 67 -8.44 10.72 10.09
CA HIS A 67 -8.53 11.78 9.10
C HIS A 67 -9.79 11.65 8.23
N PHE A 68 -10.13 10.44 7.77
CA PHE A 68 -11.32 10.20 6.97
C PHE A 68 -12.61 10.50 7.75
N ASN A 69 -12.69 10.08 9.01
CA ASN A 69 -13.85 10.28 9.87
C ASN A 69 -14.03 11.76 10.22
N THR A 70 -12.96 12.46 10.61
CA THR A 70 -13.00 13.91 10.86
C THR A 70 -13.46 14.68 9.61
N ARG A 71 -12.96 14.28 8.43
CA ARG A 71 -13.35 14.91 7.16
C ARG A 71 -14.82 14.64 6.81
N GLN A 72 -15.32 13.43 7.08
CA GLN A 72 -16.71 13.02 6.83
C GLN A 72 -17.74 13.90 7.54
N GLU A 73 -17.41 14.40 8.74
CA GLU A 73 -18.30 15.31 9.50
C GLU A 73 -18.58 16.61 8.74
N THR A 74 -17.59 17.12 8.03
CA THR A 74 -17.72 18.37 7.25
C THR A 74 -18.19 18.09 5.83
N TRP A 75 -17.58 17.12 5.14
CA TRP A 75 -17.87 16.77 3.75
C TRP A 75 -17.90 15.26 3.54
N LYS A 76 -19.11 14.74 3.29
CA LYS A 76 -19.33 13.35 2.88
C LYS A 76 -18.71 13.11 1.51
N GLY A 77 -17.71 12.25 1.43
CA GLY A 77 -16.98 11.95 0.21
C GLY A 77 -16.41 10.54 0.20
N LYS A 78 -15.87 10.16 -0.96
CA LYS A 78 -15.08 8.93 -1.12
C LYS A 78 -13.61 9.28 -1.01
N ALA A 79 -12.83 8.38 -0.42
CA ALA A 79 -11.38 8.48 -0.38
C ALA A 79 -10.75 7.41 -1.26
N MET A 80 -9.59 7.77 -1.82
CA MET A 80 -8.75 6.88 -2.60
C MET A 80 -7.38 6.76 -1.95
N ILE A 81 -6.96 5.52 -1.66
CA ILE A 81 -5.61 5.23 -1.15
C ILE A 81 -4.80 4.55 -2.25
N VAL A 82 -3.57 5.03 -2.47
CA VAL A 82 -2.63 4.48 -3.45
C VAL A 82 -1.40 3.95 -2.72
N CYS A 83 -1.05 2.70 -3.00
CA CYS A 83 0.10 2.02 -2.39
C CYS A 83 1.18 1.74 -3.43
N MET A 84 2.44 1.73 -3.01
CA MET A 84 3.59 1.42 -3.86
C MET A 84 3.54 -0.02 -4.42
N SER A 85 3.10 -0.98 -3.61
CA SER A 85 3.05 -2.41 -3.97
C SER A 85 1.69 -3.04 -3.73
N ARG A 86 1.41 -4.15 -4.43
CA ARG A 86 0.23 -4.99 -4.22
C ARG A 86 0.21 -5.59 -2.81
N ARG A 87 1.37 -6.06 -2.33
CA ARG A 87 1.49 -6.66 -0.99
C ARG A 87 1.11 -5.65 0.09
N ASN A 88 1.68 -4.45 0.01
CA ASN A 88 1.38 -3.37 0.95
C ASN A 88 -0.10 -2.93 0.90
N ALA A 89 -0.74 -2.98 -0.28
CA ALA A 89 -2.17 -2.68 -0.38
C ALA A 89 -3.05 -3.71 0.36
N VAL A 90 -2.71 -5.00 0.27
CA VAL A 90 -3.42 -6.07 0.98
C VAL A 90 -3.15 -5.98 2.48
N SER A 91 -1.89 -5.83 2.88
CA SER A 91 -1.53 -5.70 4.29
C SER A 91 -2.17 -4.46 4.94
N LEU A 92 -2.24 -3.34 4.21
CA LEU A 92 -2.95 -2.15 4.69
C LEU A 92 -4.46 -2.39 4.78
N HIS A 93 -5.06 -3.12 3.83
CA HIS A 93 -6.47 -3.49 3.91
C HIS A 93 -6.76 -4.37 5.13
N GLU A 94 -5.93 -5.37 5.40
CA GLU A 94 -6.05 -6.20 6.60
C GLU A 94 -5.92 -5.38 7.88
N ALA A 95 -4.99 -4.42 7.94
CA ALA A 95 -4.84 -3.52 9.07
C ALA A 95 -6.07 -2.62 9.25
N LEU A 96 -6.64 -2.10 8.16
CA LEU A 96 -7.87 -1.31 8.18
C LEU A 96 -9.08 -2.12 8.66
N THR A 97 -9.29 -3.34 8.13
CA THR A 97 -10.45 -4.18 8.49
C THR A 97 -10.42 -4.66 9.95
N GLN A 98 -9.26 -4.70 10.60
CA GLN A 98 -9.15 -5.00 12.02
C GLN A 98 -9.73 -3.90 12.92
N HIS A 99 -9.87 -2.67 12.42
CA HIS A 99 -10.47 -1.58 13.17
C HIS A 99 -12.00 -1.62 13.11
N PRO A 100 -12.70 -1.53 14.26
CA PRO A 100 -14.17 -1.62 14.30
C PRO A 100 -14.86 -0.43 13.61
N ASP A 101 -14.20 0.74 13.57
CA ASP A 101 -14.71 1.97 12.95
C ASP A 101 -14.40 2.07 11.45
N CYS A 102 -13.99 0.95 10.83
CA CYS A 102 -13.59 0.93 9.44
C CYS A 102 -14.80 1.02 8.50
N PRO A 103 -14.86 2.04 7.62
CA PRO A 103 -15.88 2.10 6.56
C PRO A 103 -15.65 0.98 5.54
N PRO A 104 -16.64 0.62 4.72
CA PRO A 104 -16.46 -0.42 3.71
C PRO A 104 -15.34 -0.07 2.73
N VAL A 105 -14.24 -0.84 2.81
CA VAL A 105 -13.03 -0.75 1.99
C VAL A 105 -13.09 -1.79 0.90
N LYS A 106 -12.60 -1.44 -0.30
CA LYS A 106 -12.30 -2.42 -1.34
C LYS A 106 -10.92 -2.18 -1.93
N VAL A 107 -10.12 -3.23 -2.00
CA VAL A 107 -8.87 -3.24 -2.78
C VAL A 107 -9.21 -3.57 -4.22
N VAL A 108 -8.73 -2.73 -5.13
CA VAL A 108 -8.83 -2.95 -6.58
C VAL A 108 -7.43 -2.96 -7.15
N MET A 109 -7.04 -4.10 -7.71
CA MET A 109 -5.78 -4.23 -8.44
C MET A 109 -5.97 -5.10 -9.69
N THR A 110 -5.22 -4.78 -10.75
CA THR A 110 -5.08 -5.68 -11.90
C THR A 110 -4.20 -6.85 -11.48
N GLY A 111 -4.74 -8.07 -11.55
CA GLY A 111 -4.03 -9.28 -11.18
C GLY A 111 -3.26 -9.89 -12.34
N ASN A 112 -2.16 -10.56 -12.02
CA ASN A 112 -1.51 -11.54 -12.89
C ASN A 112 -1.75 -12.92 -12.27
N LEU A 113 -2.67 -13.71 -12.84
CA LEU A 113 -3.08 -15.02 -12.33
C LEU A 113 -1.93 -16.03 -12.18
N GLY A 114 -0.78 -15.79 -12.83
CA GLY A 114 0.40 -16.64 -12.74
C GLY A 114 1.39 -16.31 -11.62
N GLU A 115 1.40 -15.07 -11.10
CA GLU A 115 2.40 -14.60 -10.12
C GLU A 115 1.78 -14.23 -8.77
N ASP A 116 0.49 -13.89 -8.75
CA ASP A 116 -0.19 -13.46 -7.54
C ASP A 116 -0.69 -14.66 -6.72
N PRO A 117 -0.58 -14.62 -5.37
CA PRO A 117 -1.15 -15.64 -4.50
C PRO A 117 -2.64 -15.85 -4.79
N THR A 118 -3.06 -17.11 -4.86
CA THR A 118 -4.46 -17.49 -5.11
C THR A 118 -5.43 -16.87 -4.10
N ALA A 119 -4.95 -16.57 -2.89
CA ALA A 119 -5.69 -15.87 -1.84
C ALA A 119 -6.24 -14.50 -2.29
N TRP A 120 -5.51 -13.74 -3.11
CA TRP A 120 -5.97 -12.42 -3.58
C TRP A 120 -7.07 -12.53 -4.64
N SER A 121 -7.02 -13.59 -5.45
CA SER A 121 -8.09 -13.95 -6.39
C SER A 121 -9.35 -14.38 -5.64
N GLN A 122 -9.19 -15.24 -4.62
CA GLN A 122 -10.30 -15.72 -3.79
C GLN A 122 -10.94 -14.61 -2.95
N ALA A 123 -10.17 -13.62 -2.49
CA ALA A 123 -10.66 -12.44 -1.79
C ALA A 123 -11.35 -11.41 -2.71
N GLY A 124 -11.42 -11.66 -4.03
CA GLY A 124 -12.10 -10.78 -4.99
C GLY A 124 -11.40 -9.44 -5.23
N HIS A 125 -10.08 -9.35 -4.94
CA HIS A 125 -9.29 -8.13 -5.13
C HIS A 125 -8.81 -7.93 -6.58
N LEU A 126 -8.84 -9.01 -7.38
CA LEU A 126 -8.41 -8.97 -8.78
C LEU A 126 -9.57 -8.61 -9.70
N THR A 127 -9.36 -7.61 -10.55
CA THR A 127 -10.30 -7.26 -11.63
C THR A 127 -9.67 -7.57 -12.98
N THR A 128 -10.31 -8.40 -13.81
CA THR A 128 -9.92 -8.59 -15.21
C THR A 128 -10.55 -7.49 -16.07
N LYS A 129 -9.75 -6.50 -16.44
CA LYS A 129 -10.04 -5.62 -17.58
C LYS A 129 -9.04 -5.96 -18.68
N ALA A 130 -9.52 -6.15 -19.91
CA ALA A 130 -8.69 -6.21 -21.10
C ALA A 130 -7.68 -5.02 -21.11
N PRO A 131 -6.49 -5.19 -21.68
CA PRO A 131 -5.31 -4.39 -21.33
C PRO A 131 -5.48 -2.94 -21.78
N ALA A 132 -5.83 -2.05 -20.84
CA ALA A 132 -5.63 -0.61 -20.97
C ALA A 132 -5.58 0.05 -19.58
N MET A 133 -4.41 0.61 -19.28
CA MET A 133 -4.12 1.66 -18.29
C MET A 133 -4.37 1.37 -16.81
N THR A 134 -3.25 0.99 -16.18
CA THR A 134 -2.93 1.01 -14.75
C THR A 134 -3.39 2.29 -14.06
N SER A 135 -4.42 2.18 -13.22
CA SER A 135 -4.67 3.10 -12.10
C SER A 135 -5.22 2.29 -10.94
N LYS A 136 -4.38 2.03 -9.94
CA LYS A 136 -4.73 1.30 -8.71
C LYS A 136 -5.36 2.29 -7.72
N ALA A 137 -6.60 2.01 -7.31
CA ALA A 137 -7.41 2.90 -6.50
C ALA A 137 -8.19 2.10 -5.46
N ILE A 138 -7.85 2.25 -4.18
CA ILE A 138 -8.65 1.69 -3.06
C ILE A 138 -9.82 2.65 -2.81
N SER A 139 -11.07 2.25 -2.99
CA SER A 139 -12.23 3.13 -2.76
C SER A 139 -12.92 2.84 -1.42
N LEU A 140 -13.04 3.84 -0.55
CA LEU A 140 -13.87 3.77 0.66
C LEU A 140 -15.29 4.25 0.33
N THR A 141 -16.30 3.39 0.55
CA THR A 141 -17.72 3.76 0.41
C THR A 141 -18.32 4.10 1.78
N PRO A 142 -19.20 5.11 1.90
CA PRO A 142 -19.98 5.31 3.12
C PRO A 142 -21.21 4.39 3.12
N THR A 143 -21.47 3.75 4.27
CA THR A 143 -22.71 3.01 4.55
C THR A 143 -23.88 3.98 4.65
N THR A 144 -24.80 3.94 3.70
CA THR A 144 -26.09 4.63 3.80
C THR A 144 -27.06 3.74 4.57
N ARG A 145 -27.64 4.27 5.66
CA ARG A 145 -28.95 3.85 6.16
C ARG A 145 -29.97 4.90 5.77
#